data_AF-A0A1Y3XQ63-F1
#
_entry.id   AF-A0A1Y3XQ63-F1
#
_cell.length_a   1.000
_cell.length_b   1.000
_cell.length_c   1.000
_cell.angle_alpha   90.00
_cell.angle_beta   90.00
_cell.angle_gamma   90.00
#
_symmetry.space_group_name_H-M   'P 1'
#
loop_
_entity.id
_entity.type
_entity.pdbx_description
1 polymer ?
#
loop_
_entity_poly.entity_id
_entity_poly.type
_entity_poly.pdbx_seq_one_letter_code
_entity_poly.pdbx_strand_id
1 'polypeptide(L)'
;MVVSCSTTLFQLRRKEANRLEDYAAMCLMSLLLCLLAFAAALNVWLCAILNFAVPFFLVFWKCSQFTPKGHMGYAMTFVFLELRPPTLEQLPIQLEAVGFCCVLLVIALLINARVTHITSDPAGQISASLLRLADLLDGLADGGDDKAAGKELYDLARSFHRKGYDRRHLLHLPDRQKRCYHLLALLFQRASYLVTDGPSWQDAKNTPTFPHTMHTLAEVVRQLQSAWEPAARQRLAARIQALLDNTDLPQGRLRIFYRSVLHTLLLLCRESFHAQHDPFFRKVPWRAAWSSLCQRFSPARFEFRFALRLAVVMTISTTVSFLWEFEHTYWFPLHAFLLLQPSYEESAHRMVTRPVGTAIGCVIVHLVYPWLPGLPGIFVFSLIMISLMYCCTPGTWVHPIFSTSFALTMATLTVQETEAIGLRLMYLGMAVALVLVVNTFLLPNRKEPQFRRNFQELYRLQAYYWEVIRRSLRQPVDPALFSELLSQFHMVYHEAAQYTDHQAPEEAEYHRKRLVILWNMFSELEQTEGLIQSGAVTPEEQTALDSVAAALGARICPLTDLNGVPVETLPQGELCYVVRRYMENAQTLANA
;
A
#
# COMPACT_ATOMS: atom_id res chain seq x y z
N MET A 1 -0.22 8.09 28.02
CA MET A 1 -1.04 7.48 26.94
C MET A 1 -0.85 8.20 25.60
N VAL A 2 -1.01 9.54 25.54
CA VAL A 2 -0.89 10.34 24.30
C VAL A 2 0.44 10.15 23.56
N VAL A 3 1.57 10.11 24.30
CA VAL A 3 2.93 10.00 23.72
C VAL A 3 3.09 8.78 22.81
N SER A 4 2.59 7.60 23.22
CA SER A 4 2.66 6.38 22.41
C SER A 4 1.84 6.46 21.11
N CYS A 5 0.77 7.26 21.12
CA CYS A 5 -0.06 7.49 19.94
C CYS A 5 0.66 8.44 18.96
N SER A 6 1.27 9.51 19.49
CA SER A 6 2.06 10.44 18.67
C SER A 6 3.31 9.78 18.08
N THR A 7 4.01 8.92 18.83
CA THR A 7 5.20 8.21 18.31
C THR A 7 4.84 7.20 17.22
N THR A 8 3.72 6.48 17.35
CA THR A 8 3.25 5.57 16.30
C THR A 8 2.79 6.31 15.05
N LEU A 9 2.10 7.45 15.20
CA LEU A 9 1.79 8.34 14.08
C LEU A 9 3.05 8.87 13.39
N PHE A 10 4.08 9.25 14.16
CA PHE A 10 5.38 9.64 13.62
C PHE A 10 6.02 8.50 12.80
N GLN A 11 6.08 7.29 13.36
CA GLN A 11 6.68 6.13 12.68
C GLN A 11 5.98 5.77 11.37
N LEU A 12 4.65 5.92 11.32
CA LEU A 12 3.86 5.71 10.12
C LEU A 12 4.10 6.80 9.07
N ARG A 13 4.14 8.07 9.48
CA ARG A 13 4.18 9.22 8.56
C ARG A 13 5.57 9.78 8.25
N ARG A 14 6.63 9.36 8.95
CA ARG A 14 7.99 9.89 8.76
C ARG A 14 8.58 9.70 7.36
N LYS A 15 8.04 8.75 6.58
CA LYS A 15 8.47 8.49 5.19
C LYS A 15 7.56 9.14 4.14
N GLU A 16 6.47 9.78 4.58
CA GLU A 16 5.48 10.38 3.70
C GLU A 16 5.76 11.88 3.54
N ALA A 17 5.59 12.38 2.32
CA ALA A 17 5.59 13.80 2.04
C ALA A 17 4.25 14.39 2.50
N ASN A 18 4.23 15.01 3.67
CA ASN A 18 3.02 15.62 4.23
C ASN A 18 2.92 17.10 3.82
N ARG A 19 1.72 17.53 3.42
CA ARG A 19 1.39 18.95 3.21
C ARG A 19 0.87 19.57 4.51
N LEU A 20 0.76 20.90 4.54
CA LEU A 20 0.18 21.64 5.68
C LEU A 20 -1.25 21.17 6.01
N GLU A 21 -2.06 20.89 4.99
CA GLU A 21 -3.40 20.34 5.13
C GLU A 21 -3.40 18.96 5.79
N ASP A 22 -2.43 18.10 5.47
CA ASP A 22 -2.32 16.76 6.05
C ASP A 22 -1.95 16.81 7.54
N TYR A 23 -1.17 17.82 7.95
CA TYR A 23 -0.88 18.07 9.36
C TYR A 23 -2.12 18.58 10.09
N ALA A 24 -2.84 19.55 9.51
CA ALA A 24 -4.08 20.08 10.10
C ALA A 24 -5.14 18.99 10.27
N ALA A 25 -5.38 18.18 9.22
CA ALA A 25 -6.30 17.05 9.26
C ALA A 25 -5.90 16.01 10.32
N MET A 26 -4.61 15.72 10.47
CA MET A 26 -4.12 14.78 11.50
C MET A 26 -4.38 15.30 12.92
N CYS A 27 -4.12 16.58 13.16
CA CYS A 27 -4.40 17.21 14.45
C CYS A 27 -5.90 17.20 14.76
N LEU A 28 -6.73 17.62 13.81
CA LEU A 28 -8.18 17.66 13.95
C LEU A 28 -8.76 16.27 14.20
N MET A 29 -8.31 15.26 13.46
CA MET A 29 -8.73 13.87 13.69
C MET A 29 -8.29 13.35 15.06
N SER A 30 -7.10 13.71 15.54
CA SER A 30 -6.63 13.28 16.87
C SER A 30 -7.47 13.91 17.99
N LEU A 31 -7.84 15.18 17.85
CA LEU A 31 -8.74 15.88 18.77
C LEU A 31 -10.16 15.29 18.72
N LEU A 32 -10.68 15.00 17.53
CA LEU A 32 -11.99 14.34 17.38
C LEU A 32 -12.01 12.97 18.06
N LEU A 33 -10.95 12.17 17.90
CA LEU A 33 -10.85 10.86 18.55
C LEU A 33 -10.76 10.97 20.07
N CYS A 34 -10.16 12.04 20.60
CA CYS A 34 -10.18 12.36 22.03
C CYS A 34 -11.62 12.58 22.53
N LEU A 35 -12.40 13.39 21.81
CA LEU A 35 -13.81 13.66 22.14
C LEU A 35 -14.67 12.39 22.04
N LEU A 36 -14.45 11.56 21.02
CA LEU A 36 -15.16 10.28 20.87
C LEU A 36 -14.79 9.28 21.97
N ALA A 37 -13.52 9.23 22.38
CA ALA A 37 -13.07 8.39 23.49
C ALA A 37 -13.72 8.82 24.82
N PHE A 38 -13.82 10.14 25.06
CA PHE A 38 -14.56 10.67 26.21
C PHE A 38 -16.05 10.28 26.14
N ALA A 39 -16.69 10.43 24.98
CA ALA A 39 -18.10 10.06 24.82
C ALA A 39 -18.36 8.55 25.04
N ALA A 40 -17.42 7.68 24.66
CA ALA A 40 -17.51 6.24 24.89
C ALA A 40 -17.54 5.90 26.39
N ALA A 41 -16.88 6.69 27.23
CA ALA A 41 -16.83 6.47 28.67
C ALA A 41 -18.06 6.96 29.45
N LEU A 42 -19.04 7.60 28.78
CA LEU A 42 -20.21 8.18 29.47
C LEU A 42 -21.27 7.13 29.87
N ASN A 43 -21.52 6.15 29.00
CA ASN A 43 -22.59 5.15 29.19
C ASN A 43 -22.22 3.82 28.53
N VAL A 44 -22.71 2.70 29.05
CA VAL A 44 -22.49 1.35 28.47
C VAL A 44 -22.88 1.27 27.00
N TRP A 45 -24.02 1.87 26.62
CA TRP A 45 -24.48 1.89 25.23
C TRP A 45 -23.55 2.68 24.32
N LEU A 46 -23.06 3.84 24.77
CA LEU A 46 -22.10 4.65 24.02
C LEU A 46 -20.74 3.94 23.93
N CYS A 47 -20.30 3.29 25.01
CA CYS A 47 -19.12 2.45 25.04
C CYS A 47 -19.20 1.37 23.96
N ALA A 48 -20.29 0.59 23.93
CA ALA A 48 -20.44 -0.48 22.95
C ALA A 48 -20.55 0.04 21.50
N ILE A 49 -21.36 1.07 21.26
CA ILE A 49 -21.58 1.62 19.92
C ILE A 49 -20.30 2.26 19.37
N LEU A 50 -19.61 3.07 20.16
CA LEU A 50 -18.41 3.79 19.71
C LEU A 50 -17.21 2.85 19.56
N ASN A 51 -17.04 1.86 20.46
CA ASN A 51 -16.00 0.83 20.31
C ASN A 51 -16.24 -0.12 19.14
N PHE A 52 -17.47 -0.22 18.65
CA PHE A 52 -17.74 -0.89 17.39
C PHE A 52 -17.45 0.05 16.21
N ALA A 53 -18.09 1.21 16.18
CA ALA A 53 -18.11 2.09 15.02
C ALA A 53 -16.75 2.74 14.72
N VAL A 54 -16.03 3.24 15.73
CA VAL A 54 -14.79 3.99 15.53
C VAL A 54 -13.66 3.09 15.02
N PRO A 55 -13.31 1.95 15.65
CA PRO A 55 -12.31 1.04 15.10
C PRO A 55 -12.71 0.49 13.74
N PHE A 56 -13.98 0.15 13.53
CA PHE A 56 -14.47 -0.33 12.23
C PHE A 56 -14.22 0.70 11.12
N PHE A 57 -14.63 1.95 11.35
CA PHE A 57 -14.48 3.03 10.38
C PHE A 57 -13.02 3.42 10.15
N LEU A 58 -12.19 3.47 11.20
CA LEU A 58 -10.77 3.75 11.07
C LEU A 58 -10.04 2.70 10.23
N VAL A 59 -10.34 1.42 10.42
CA VAL A 59 -9.80 0.34 9.58
C VAL A 59 -10.30 0.49 8.15
N PHE A 60 -11.59 0.72 7.95
CA PHE A 60 -12.17 0.83 6.62
C PHE A 60 -11.68 2.05 5.82
N TRP A 61 -11.36 3.15 6.52
CA TRP A 61 -10.76 4.34 5.92
C TRP A 61 -9.27 4.12 5.64
N LYS A 62 -8.49 3.75 6.65
CA LYS A 62 -7.03 3.87 6.63
C LYS A 62 -6.28 2.56 6.39
N CYS A 63 -6.94 1.41 6.47
CA CYS A 63 -6.31 0.14 6.08
C CYS A 63 -6.64 -0.20 4.64
N SER A 64 -5.62 -0.72 3.97
CA SER A 64 -5.78 -1.56 2.79
C SER A 64 -5.04 -2.87 3.01
N GLN A 65 -5.28 -3.85 2.16
CA GLN A 65 -4.47 -5.05 2.06
C GLN A 65 -2.95 -4.75 2.00
N PHE A 66 -2.57 -3.64 1.36
CA PHE A 66 -1.17 -3.22 1.13
C PHE A 66 -0.60 -2.33 2.25
N THR A 67 -1.47 -1.69 3.03
CA THR A 67 -1.13 -0.84 4.19
C THR A 67 -1.95 -1.26 5.42
N PRO A 68 -1.80 -2.50 5.91
CA PRO A 68 -2.71 -3.07 6.91
C PRO A 68 -2.64 -2.39 8.28
N LYS A 69 -1.54 -1.67 8.57
CA LYS A 69 -1.29 -0.98 9.86
C LYS A 69 -1.57 0.52 9.81
N GLY A 70 -2.14 1.05 8.72
CA GLY A 70 -2.44 2.49 8.57
C GLY A 70 -3.38 3.06 9.64
N HIS A 71 -4.29 2.24 10.16
CA HIS A 71 -5.20 2.62 11.25
C HIS A 71 -4.53 2.75 12.63
N MET A 72 -3.36 2.14 12.84
CA MET A 72 -2.85 1.83 14.18
C MET A 72 -2.63 3.08 15.04
N GLY A 73 -2.07 4.16 14.47
CA GLY A 73 -1.84 5.41 15.20
C GLY A 73 -3.14 6.06 15.71
N TYR A 74 -4.17 6.14 14.86
CA TYR A 74 -5.47 6.71 15.23
C TYR A 74 -6.28 5.80 16.15
N ALA A 75 -6.28 4.49 15.88
CA ALA A 75 -6.98 3.53 16.72
C ALA A 75 -6.36 3.50 18.14
N MET A 76 -5.03 3.60 18.24
CA MET A 76 -4.35 3.76 19.54
C MET A 76 -4.77 5.05 20.25
N THR A 77 -4.89 6.17 19.54
CA THR A 77 -5.38 7.43 20.14
C THR A 77 -6.75 7.26 20.77
N PHE A 78 -7.70 6.66 20.05
CA PHE A 78 -9.05 6.42 20.58
C PHE A 78 -9.01 5.47 21.80
N VAL A 79 -8.45 4.27 21.62
CA VAL A 79 -8.46 3.24 22.66
C VAL A 79 -7.71 3.71 23.90
N PHE A 80 -6.50 4.26 23.77
CA PHE A 80 -5.67 4.59 24.93
C PHE A 80 -6.20 5.77 25.74
N LEU A 81 -6.91 6.70 25.10
CA LEU A 81 -7.58 7.80 25.80
C LEU A 81 -8.83 7.32 26.53
N GLU A 82 -9.51 6.31 26.01
CA GLU A 82 -10.67 5.69 26.65
C GLU A 82 -10.28 4.89 27.91
N LEU A 83 -9.10 4.25 27.94
CA LEU A 83 -8.65 3.43 29.07
C LEU A 83 -8.59 4.17 30.41
N ARG A 84 -8.43 5.49 30.39
CA ARG A 84 -8.48 6.35 31.58
C ARG A 84 -9.27 7.61 31.24
N PRO A 85 -10.62 7.55 31.33
CA PRO A 85 -11.45 8.67 30.93
C PRO A 85 -11.24 9.85 31.89
N PRO A 86 -11.13 11.09 31.39
CA PRO A 86 -11.06 12.27 32.24
C PRO A 86 -12.43 12.55 32.87
N THR A 87 -12.45 13.28 33.99
CA THR A 87 -13.68 13.95 34.42
C THR A 87 -14.00 15.13 33.50
N LEU A 88 -15.25 15.63 33.53
CA LEU A 88 -15.66 16.79 32.73
C LEU A 88 -14.74 18.01 32.92
N GLU A 89 -14.24 18.20 34.15
CA GLU A 89 -13.30 19.28 34.49
C GLU A 89 -11.89 19.05 33.94
N GLN A 90 -11.48 17.80 33.77
CA GLN A 90 -10.16 17.41 33.26
C GLN A 90 -10.12 17.31 31.73
N LEU A 91 -11.28 17.33 31.06
CA LEU A 91 -11.38 17.24 29.61
C LEU A 91 -10.60 18.35 28.86
N PRO A 92 -10.65 19.63 29.27
CA PRO A 92 -9.84 20.68 28.64
C PRO A 92 -8.34 20.38 28.73
N ILE A 93 -7.87 19.92 29.90
CA ILE A 93 -6.46 19.56 30.13
C ILE A 93 -6.05 18.40 29.19
N GLN A 94 -6.92 17.41 29.01
CA GLN A 94 -6.64 16.30 28.09
C GLN A 94 -6.59 16.76 26.63
N LEU A 95 -7.50 17.65 26.20
CA LEU A 95 -7.49 18.23 24.85
C LEU A 95 -6.24 19.08 24.60
N GLU A 96 -5.83 19.90 25.58
CA GLU A 96 -4.59 20.67 25.53
C GLU A 96 -3.37 19.75 25.44
N ALA A 97 -3.32 18.67 26.23
CA ALA A 97 -2.24 17.69 26.16
C ALA A 97 -2.15 17.00 24.80
N VAL A 98 -3.30 16.60 24.22
CA VAL A 98 -3.36 16.03 22.86
C VAL A 98 -2.91 17.07 21.82
N GLY A 99 -3.40 18.31 21.93
CA GLY A 99 -3.00 19.42 21.06
C GLY A 99 -1.50 19.70 21.12
N PHE A 100 -0.92 19.74 22.31
CA PHE A 100 0.51 19.91 22.53
C PHE A 100 1.33 18.78 21.90
N CYS A 101 0.93 17.52 22.12
CA CYS A 101 1.58 16.37 21.48
C CYS A 101 1.44 16.39 19.96
N CYS A 102 0.32 16.88 19.41
CA CYS A 102 0.13 17.08 17.98
C CYS A 102 1.09 18.15 17.43
N VAL A 103 1.26 19.27 18.13
CA VAL A 103 2.23 20.32 17.74
C VAL A 103 3.65 19.76 17.73
N LEU A 104 4.06 19.06 18.80
CA LEU A 104 5.38 18.41 18.85
C LEU A 104 5.56 17.38 17.74
N LEU A 105 4.54 16.59 17.43
CA LEU A 105 4.55 15.63 16.33
C LEU A 105 4.77 16.32 14.98
N VAL A 106 4.08 17.43 14.72
CA VAL A 106 4.25 18.22 13.49
C VAL A 106 5.66 18.79 13.41
N ILE A 107 6.19 19.36 14.51
CA ILE A 107 7.56 19.85 14.57
C ILE A 107 8.56 18.72 14.27
N ALA A 108 8.39 17.54 14.88
CA ALA A 108 9.25 16.39 14.65
C ALA A 108 9.20 15.91 13.18
N LEU A 109 8.01 15.88 12.57
CA LEU A 109 7.86 15.51 11.15
C LEU A 109 8.52 16.55 10.23
N LEU A 110 8.40 17.85 10.53
CA LEU A 110 9.06 18.92 9.78
C LEU A 110 10.60 18.83 9.89
N ILE A 111 11.14 18.58 11.08
CA ILE A 111 12.57 18.36 11.29
C ILE A 111 13.03 17.14 10.50
N ASN A 112 12.32 16.02 10.63
CA ASN A 112 12.66 14.79 9.91
C ASN A 112 12.61 15.00 8.39
N ALA A 113 11.59 15.69 7.86
CA ALA A 113 11.49 15.99 6.44
C ALA A 113 12.68 16.82 5.93
N ARG A 114 13.15 17.80 6.71
CA ARG A 114 14.35 18.59 6.40
C ARG A 114 15.62 17.74 6.42
N VAL A 115 15.80 16.92 7.46
CA VAL A 115 17.00 16.07 7.63
C VAL A 115 17.10 14.99 6.56
N THR A 116 15.97 14.40 6.19
CA THR A 116 15.91 13.31 5.21
C THR A 116 15.71 13.80 3.77
N HIS A 117 15.74 15.12 3.54
CA HIS A 117 15.46 15.75 2.24
C HIS A 117 14.19 15.20 1.56
N ILE A 118 13.18 14.84 2.34
CA ILE A 118 11.88 14.43 1.82
C ILE A 118 11.19 15.70 1.34
N THR A 119 11.34 16.01 0.05
CA THR A 119 10.71 17.17 -0.55
C THR A 119 9.23 16.88 -0.78
N SER A 120 8.38 17.77 -0.26
CA SER A 120 6.95 17.78 -0.58
C SER A 120 6.66 18.25 -2.00
N ASP A 121 7.69 18.70 -2.74
CA ASP A 121 7.57 19.21 -4.10
C ASP A 121 7.44 18.05 -5.10
N PRO A 122 6.23 17.80 -5.62
CA PRO A 122 6.00 16.76 -6.61
C PRO A 122 6.78 17.01 -7.89
N ALA A 123 6.99 18.28 -8.26
CA ALA A 123 7.61 18.65 -9.53
C ALA A 123 9.11 18.36 -9.52
N GLY A 124 9.83 18.76 -8.46
CA GLY A 124 11.24 18.43 -8.27
C GLY A 124 11.50 16.93 -8.23
N GLN A 125 10.64 16.15 -7.59
CA GLN A 125 10.78 14.68 -7.56
C GLN A 125 10.56 14.04 -8.94
N ILE A 126 9.54 14.47 -9.69
CA ILE A 126 9.31 14.00 -11.06
C ILE A 126 10.52 14.34 -11.94
N SER A 127 11.03 15.56 -11.84
CA SER A 127 12.23 16.01 -12.56
C SER A 127 13.45 15.13 -12.24
N ALA A 128 13.72 14.89 -10.97
CA ALA A 128 14.85 14.03 -10.55
C ALA A 128 14.70 12.59 -11.05
N SER A 129 13.49 12.03 -11.00
CA SER A 129 13.22 10.69 -11.51
C SER A 129 13.35 10.60 -13.04
N LEU A 130 12.91 11.62 -13.80
CA LEU A 130 13.09 11.67 -15.25
C LEU A 130 14.58 11.74 -15.63
N LEU A 131 15.38 12.57 -14.94
CA LEU A 131 16.83 12.59 -15.14
C LEU A 131 17.44 11.22 -14.85
N ARG A 132 17.03 10.58 -13.74
CA ARG A 132 17.54 9.26 -13.39
C ARG A 132 17.17 8.19 -14.43
N LEU A 133 15.98 8.26 -15.03
CA LEU A 133 15.62 7.38 -16.14
C LEU A 133 16.56 7.58 -17.34
N ALA A 134 16.82 8.83 -17.73
CA ALA A 134 17.70 9.12 -18.85
C ALA A 134 19.11 8.56 -18.60
N ASP A 135 19.65 8.73 -17.40
CA ASP A 135 20.97 8.20 -17.04
C ASP A 135 21.01 6.66 -17.02
N LEU A 136 19.92 6.00 -16.59
CA LEU A 136 19.80 4.54 -16.65
C LEU A 136 19.70 4.04 -18.10
N LEU A 137 19.00 4.75 -18.98
CA LEU A 137 18.92 4.42 -20.41
C LEU A 137 20.28 4.57 -21.11
N ASP A 138 21.04 5.63 -20.80
CA ASP A 138 22.41 5.80 -21.28
C ASP A 138 23.34 4.72 -20.74
N GLY A 139 23.28 4.44 -19.44
CA GLY A 139 24.09 3.37 -18.83
C GLY A 139 23.81 1.98 -19.42
N LEU A 140 22.55 1.70 -19.79
CA LEU A 140 22.18 0.47 -20.51
C LEU A 140 22.72 0.45 -21.95
N ALA A 141 22.83 1.60 -22.61
CA ALA A 141 23.43 1.73 -23.94
C ALA A 141 24.94 1.49 -23.92
N ASP A 142 25.62 1.98 -22.87
CA ASP A 142 27.08 1.92 -22.70
C ASP A 142 27.58 0.59 -22.11
N GLY A 143 26.68 -0.38 -21.87
CA GLY A 143 27.03 -1.70 -21.34
C GLY A 143 27.25 -1.75 -19.83
N GLY A 144 26.56 -0.89 -19.06
CA GLY A 144 26.54 -0.92 -17.59
C GLY A 144 25.88 -2.17 -16.99
N ASP A 145 25.76 -2.21 -15.67
CA ASP A 145 25.15 -3.35 -14.96
C ASP A 145 23.64 -3.43 -15.19
N ASP A 146 23.25 -4.28 -16.13
CA ASP A 146 21.86 -4.58 -16.49
C ASP A 146 21.01 -4.97 -15.27
N LYS A 147 21.54 -5.80 -14.37
CA LYS A 147 20.75 -6.30 -13.23
C LYS A 147 20.49 -5.18 -12.23
N ALA A 148 21.49 -4.35 -11.96
CA ALA A 148 21.32 -3.19 -11.09
C ALA A 148 20.33 -2.18 -11.69
N ALA A 149 20.48 -1.86 -12.98
CA ALA A 149 19.59 -0.94 -13.69
C ALA A 149 18.14 -1.45 -13.73
N GLY A 150 17.92 -2.73 -14.06
CA GLY A 150 16.59 -3.34 -14.07
C GLY A 150 15.90 -3.30 -12.71
N LYS A 151 16.65 -3.56 -11.62
CA LYS A 151 16.15 -3.47 -10.25
C LYS A 151 15.80 -2.04 -9.87
N GLU A 152 16.64 -1.07 -10.21
CA GLU A 152 16.38 0.34 -9.90
C GLU A 152 15.15 0.88 -10.64
N LEU A 153 15.00 0.54 -11.93
CA LEU A 153 13.80 0.87 -12.72
C LEU A 153 12.53 0.27 -12.11
N TYR A 154 12.60 -0.98 -11.66
CA TYR A 154 11.49 -1.65 -10.97
C TYR A 154 11.13 -0.94 -9.65
N ASP A 155 12.12 -0.58 -8.84
CA ASP A 155 11.91 0.12 -7.56
C ASP A 155 11.34 1.53 -7.78
N LEU A 156 11.77 2.25 -8.82
CA LEU A 156 11.21 3.55 -9.22
C LEU A 156 9.76 3.42 -9.69
N ALA A 157 9.46 2.46 -10.57
CA ALA A 157 8.10 2.17 -11.01
C ALA A 157 7.18 1.88 -9.83
N ARG A 158 7.64 1.03 -8.89
CA ARG A 158 6.95 0.71 -7.65
C ARG A 158 6.67 1.95 -6.81
N SER A 159 7.65 2.85 -6.68
CA SER A 159 7.49 4.07 -5.89
C SER A 159 6.38 4.97 -6.41
N PHE A 160 6.25 5.12 -7.74
CA PHE A 160 5.22 5.94 -8.37
C PHE A 160 3.85 5.26 -8.37
N HIS A 161 3.78 3.93 -8.56
CA HIS A 161 2.55 3.17 -8.38
C HIS A 161 1.97 3.33 -6.97
N ARG A 162 2.82 3.23 -5.95
CA ARG A 162 2.42 3.43 -4.55
C ARG A 162 1.91 4.85 -4.31
N LYS A 163 2.58 5.87 -4.84
CA LYS A 163 2.12 7.28 -4.71
C LYS A 163 0.78 7.54 -5.42
N GLY A 164 0.57 6.94 -6.58
CA GLY A 164 -0.72 6.99 -7.28
C GLY A 164 -1.83 6.28 -6.51
N TYR A 165 -1.50 5.20 -5.79
CA TYR A 165 -2.44 4.45 -4.96
C TYR A 165 -2.77 5.12 -3.63
N ASP A 166 -1.76 5.59 -2.88
CA ASP A 166 -1.91 6.20 -1.55
C ASP A 166 -2.77 7.48 -1.61
N ARG A 167 -2.90 8.08 -2.80
CA ARG A 167 -3.83 9.19 -3.10
C ARG A 167 -5.28 8.77 -3.32
N ARG A 168 -5.66 7.52 -3.05
CA ARG A 168 -7.08 7.12 -2.94
C ARG A 168 -7.71 7.84 -1.75
N HIS A 169 -8.41 8.93 -2.03
CA HIS A 169 -9.47 9.38 -1.14
C HIS A 169 -10.55 8.28 -1.06
N LEU A 170 -11.34 8.27 0.02
CA LEU A 170 -12.53 7.41 0.20
C LEU A 170 -13.51 7.51 -0.99
N LEU A 171 -13.34 8.54 -1.80
CA LEU A 171 -14.11 8.96 -2.94
C LEU A 171 -13.21 8.88 -4.19
N HIS A 172 -13.63 8.12 -5.21
CA HIS A 172 -12.97 8.11 -6.52
C HIS A 172 -13.19 9.48 -7.20
N LEU A 173 -12.41 10.48 -6.81
CA LEU A 173 -12.34 11.76 -7.47
C LEU A 173 -11.21 11.71 -8.51
N PRO A 174 -11.42 12.22 -9.75
CA PRO A 174 -10.36 12.29 -10.74
C PRO A 174 -9.24 13.23 -10.26
N ASP A 175 -8.09 12.66 -9.88
CA ASP A 175 -6.87 13.40 -9.55
C ASP A 175 -5.94 13.39 -10.77
N ARG A 176 -5.69 14.56 -11.38
CA ARG A 176 -4.79 14.70 -12.54
C ARG A 176 -3.35 14.34 -12.19
N GLN A 177 -2.95 14.55 -10.94
CA GLN A 177 -1.60 14.22 -10.48
C GLN A 177 -1.43 12.71 -10.28
N LYS A 178 -2.51 11.98 -9.97
CA LYS A 178 -2.54 10.51 -10.02
C LYS A 178 -2.26 9.98 -11.43
N ARG A 179 -2.83 10.60 -12.47
CA ARG A 179 -2.58 10.23 -13.87
C ARG A 179 -1.11 10.43 -14.25
N CYS A 180 -0.50 11.55 -13.84
CA CYS A 180 0.92 11.82 -14.09
C CYS A 180 1.83 10.77 -13.42
N TYR A 181 1.61 10.46 -12.14
CA TYR A 181 2.38 9.41 -11.45
C TYR A 181 2.21 8.04 -12.09
N HIS A 182 1.01 7.74 -12.58
CA HIS A 182 0.76 6.51 -13.30
C HIS A 182 1.52 6.44 -14.63
N LEU A 183 1.48 7.49 -15.46
CA LEU A 183 2.23 7.52 -16.72
C LEU A 183 3.74 7.42 -16.49
N LEU A 184 4.25 8.01 -15.41
CA LEU A 184 5.64 7.84 -15.00
C LEU A 184 5.92 6.40 -14.57
N ALA A 185 5.06 5.80 -13.73
CA ALA A 185 5.22 4.40 -13.32
C ALA A 185 5.24 3.47 -14.55
N LEU A 186 4.38 3.71 -15.53
CA LEU A 186 4.32 3.02 -16.82
C LEU A 186 5.65 3.13 -17.58
N LEU A 187 6.22 4.34 -17.64
CA LEU A 187 7.50 4.62 -18.31
C LEU A 187 8.65 3.82 -17.68
N PHE A 188 8.80 3.86 -16.36
CA PHE A 188 9.83 3.11 -15.63
C PHE A 188 9.64 1.60 -15.75
N GLN A 189 8.39 1.15 -15.71
CA GLN A 189 8.03 -0.26 -15.85
C GLN A 189 8.38 -0.80 -17.24
N ARG A 190 8.07 -0.05 -18.30
CA ARG A 190 8.44 -0.40 -19.69
C ARG A 190 9.96 -0.54 -19.82
N ALA A 191 10.71 0.37 -19.22
CA ALA A 191 12.17 0.29 -19.18
C ALA A 191 12.67 -0.94 -18.41
N SER A 192 12.07 -1.24 -17.25
CA SER A 192 12.41 -2.45 -16.48
C SER A 192 12.12 -3.74 -17.24
N TYR A 193 11.00 -3.81 -17.98
CA TYR A 193 10.62 -4.96 -18.80
C TYR A 193 11.67 -5.27 -19.87
N LEU A 194 12.24 -4.24 -20.50
CA LEU A 194 13.26 -4.45 -21.52
C LEU A 194 14.48 -5.22 -20.98
N VAL A 195 14.89 -4.92 -19.75
CA VAL A 195 16.13 -5.42 -19.14
C VAL A 195 15.94 -6.77 -18.42
N THR A 196 14.75 -7.05 -17.91
CA THR A 196 14.52 -8.21 -17.00
C THR A 196 14.50 -9.56 -17.72
N ASP A 197 14.17 -9.59 -19.00
CA ASP A 197 13.89 -10.83 -19.73
C ASP A 197 15.11 -11.29 -20.54
N GLY A 198 16.00 -12.03 -19.87
CA GLY A 198 17.36 -12.34 -20.30
C GLY A 198 17.55 -12.70 -21.78
N PRO A 199 16.84 -13.70 -22.35
CA PRO A 199 17.05 -14.12 -23.74
C PRO A 199 16.72 -12.99 -24.73
N SER A 200 15.56 -12.38 -24.56
CA SER A 200 15.08 -11.31 -25.44
C SER A 200 15.80 -9.97 -25.26
N TRP A 201 16.41 -9.76 -24.09
CA TRP A 201 17.27 -8.62 -23.83
C TRP A 201 18.59 -8.73 -24.59
N GLN A 202 19.16 -9.94 -24.67
CA GLN A 202 20.33 -10.21 -25.51
C GLN A 202 20.00 -9.99 -26.99
N ASP A 203 18.83 -10.44 -27.46
CA ASP A 203 18.39 -10.17 -28.83
C ASP A 203 18.23 -8.68 -29.13
N ALA A 204 17.71 -7.90 -28.16
CA ALA A 204 17.61 -6.45 -28.28
C ALA A 204 19.01 -5.79 -28.33
N LYS A 205 19.94 -6.22 -27.48
CA LYS A 205 21.34 -5.73 -27.47
C LYS A 205 22.10 -6.05 -28.74
N ASN A 206 21.84 -7.21 -29.34
CA ASN A 206 22.48 -7.65 -30.59
C ASN A 206 22.02 -6.82 -31.81
N THR A 207 21.00 -5.97 -31.65
CA THR A 207 20.56 -5.07 -32.72
C THR A 207 21.56 -3.92 -32.89
N PRO A 208 22.11 -3.68 -34.10
CA PRO A 208 23.18 -2.70 -34.30
C PRO A 208 22.78 -1.25 -33.97
N THR A 209 21.48 -0.93 -34.05
CA THR A 209 20.94 0.40 -33.71
C THR A 209 20.63 0.57 -32.22
N PHE A 210 20.84 -0.45 -31.40
CA PHE A 210 20.44 -0.45 -29.98
C PHE A 210 21.03 0.72 -29.17
N PRO A 211 22.35 0.99 -29.17
CA PRO A 211 22.92 2.07 -28.37
C PRO A 211 22.37 3.44 -28.79
N HIS A 212 22.30 3.69 -30.10
CA HIS A 212 21.76 4.93 -30.64
C HIS A 212 20.30 5.15 -30.27
N THR A 213 19.49 4.09 -30.30
CA THR A 213 18.07 4.11 -29.94
C THR A 213 17.90 4.49 -28.46
N MET A 214 18.72 3.90 -27.58
CA MET A 214 18.67 4.15 -26.14
C MET A 214 19.11 5.58 -25.78
N HIS A 215 20.20 6.09 -26.37
CA HIS A 215 20.62 7.47 -26.21
C HIS A 215 19.57 8.47 -26.71
N THR A 216 18.91 8.16 -27.83
CA THR A 216 17.82 9.00 -28.38
C THR A 216 16.66 9.09 -27.38
N LEU A 217 16.26 7.96 -26.78
CA LEU A 217 15.22 7.97 -25.74
C LEU A 217 15.66 8.77 -24.50
N ALA A 218 16.91 8.61 -24.05
CA ALA A 218 17.46 9.38 -22.93
C ALA A 218 17.43 10.90 -23.21
N GLU A 219 17.77 11.32 -24.43
CA GLU A 219 17.71 12.72 -24.84
C GLU A 219 16.27 13.26 -24.81
N VAL A 220 15.30 12.52 -25.36
CA VAL A 220 13.88 12.92 -25.33
C VAL A 220 13.35 13.04 -23.90
N VAL A 221 13.76 12.14 -22.99
CA VAL A 221 13.41 12.20 -21.56
C VAL A 221 14.00 13.46 -20.90
N ARG A 222 15.25 13.82 -21.19
CA ARG A 222 15.88 15.08 -20.71
C ARG A 222 15.17 16.32 -21.26
N GLN A 223 14.72 16.26 -22.51
CA GLN A 223 13.93 17.34 -23.11
C GLN A 223 12.54 17.47 -22.47
N LEU A 224 11.89 16.36 -22.12
CA LEU A 224 10.64 16.39 -21.37
C LEU A 224 10.82 17.04 -20.00
N GLN A 225 11.93 16.74 -19.31
CA GLN A 225 12.25 17.32 -18.01
C GLN A 225 12.48 18.84 -18.08
N SER A 226 13.08 19.34 -19.16
CA SER A 226 13.35 20.77 -19.37
C SER A 226 12.16 21.53 -20.00
N ALA A 227 11.17 20.83 -20.55
CA ALA A 227 9.98 21.40 -21.18
C ALA A 227 8.91 21.80 -20.15
N TRP A 228 9.17 22.88 -19.40
CA TRP A 228 8.22 23.43 -18.42
C TRP A 228 7.08 24.22 -19.09
N GLU A 229 7.35 24.87 -20.22
CA GLU A 229 6.36 25.68 -20.94
C GLU A 229 5.46 24.85 -21.89
N PRO A 230 4.17 25.19 -22.03
CA PRO A 230 3.26 24.52 -22.97
C PRO A 230 3.79 24.51 -24.41
N ALA A 231 4.40 25.61 -24.87
CA ALA A 231 4.97 25.72 -26.20
C ALA A 231 6.19 24.82 -26.41
N ALA A 232 7.00 24.59 -25.38
CA ALA A 232 8.12 23.65 -25.42
C ALA A 232 7.63 22.21 -25.51
N ARG A 233 6.57 21.86 -24.78
CA ARG A 233 5.95 20.52 -24.84
C ARG A 233 5.29 20.21 -26.16
N GLN A 234 4.66 21.21 -26.80
CA GLN A 234 4.12 21.04 -28.16
C GLN A 234 5.24 20.76 -29.18
N ARG A 235 6.36 21.48 -29.09
CA ARG A 235 7.55 21.22 -29.92
C ARG A 235 8.12 19.81 -29.68
N LEU A 236 8.21 19.39 -28.42
CA LEU A 236 8.65 18.05 -28.07
C LEU A 236 7.69 16.98 -28.59
N ALA A 237 6.38 17.17 -28.45
CA ALA A 237 5.38 16.25 -28.97
C ALA A 237 5.49 16.10 -30.50
N ALA A 238 5.75 17.18 -31.24
CA ALA A 238 6.00 17.12 -32.68
C ALA A 238 7.28 16.33 -33.02
N ARG A 239 8.38 16.50 -32.24
CA ARG A 239 9.61 15.70 -32.40
C ARG A 239 9.36 14.22 -32.12
N ILE A 240 8.64 13.89 -31.05
CA ILE A 240 8.29 12.50 -30.69
C ILE A 240 7.46 11.87 -31.82
N GLN A 241 6.50 12.61 -32.38
CA GLN A 241 5.70 12.12 -33.51
C GLN A 241 6.59 11.86 -34.74
N ALA A 242 7.51 12.78 -35.06
CA ALA A 242 8.46 12.57 -36.16
C ALA A 242 9.37 11.35 -35.93
N LEU A 243 9.77 11.07 -34.68
CA LEU A 243 10.53 9.85 -34.36
C LEU A 243 9.68 8.58 -34.53
N LEU A 244 8.40 8.62 -34.17
CA LEU A 244 7.47 7.50 -34.36
C LEU A 244 7.23 7.19 -35.84
N ASP A 245 7.23 8.22 -36.70
CA ASP A 245 6.91 8.09 -38.12
C ASP A 245 8.14 7.73 -38.97
N ASN A 246 9.33 8.22 -38.60
CA ASN A 246 10.53 8.11 -39.45
C ASN A 246 11.58 7.09 -38.99
N THR A 247 11.47 6.53 -37.77
CA THR A 247 12.46 5.58 -37.26
C THR A 247 12.07 4.16 -37.66
N ASP A 248 12.82 3.57 -38.60
CA ASP A 248 12.64 2.17 -38.96
C ASP A 248 13.55 1.26 -38.12
N LEU A 249 12.91 0.50 -37.22
CA LEU A 249 13.57 -0.51 -36.40
C LEU A 249 13.11 -1.91 -36.86
N PRO A 250 14.00 -2.92 -36.83
CA PRO A 250 13.61 -4.29 -37.14
C PRO A 250 12.48 -4.74 -36.22
N GLN A 251 11.58 -5.59 -36.76
CA GLN A 251 10.49 -6.15 -35.97
C GLN A 251 11.07 -6.94 -34.79
N GLY A 252 10.68 -6.56 -33.57
CA GLY A 252 11.21 -7.15 -32.35
C GLY A 252 10.93 -6.31 -31.11
N ARG A 253 11.40 -6.79 -29.96
CA ARG A 253 11.15 -6.20 -28.64
C ARG A 253 11.65 -4.76 -28.53
N LEU A 254 12.79 -4.44 -29.16
CA LEU A 254 13.36 -3.09 -29.14
C LEU A 254 12.44 -2.07 -29.81
N ARG A 255 11.88 -2.39 -30.99
CA ARG A 255 10.93 -1.53 -31.71
C ARG A 255 9.68 -1.26 -30.88
N ILE A 256 9.13 -2.32 -30.28
CA ILE A 256 7.95 -2.24 -29.42
C ILE A 256 8.23 -1.35 -28.21
N PHE A 257 9.35 -1.60 -27.52
CA PHE A 257 9.78 -0.77 -26.39
C PHE A 257 9.95 0.70 -26.81
N TYR A 258 10.63 0.95 -27.92
CA TYR A 258 10.87 2.30 -28.43
C TYR A 258 9.57 3.05 -28.68
N ARG A 259 8.65 2.47 -29.46
CA ARG A 259 7.35 3.08 -29.76
C ARG A 259 6.50 3.25 -28.51
N SER A 260 6.51 2.25 -27.63
CA SER A 260 5.82 2.24 -26.36
C SER A 260 6.29 3.38 -25.43
N VAL A 261 7.61 3.58 -25.28
CA VAL A 261 8.16 4.69 -24.50
C VAL A 261 7.82 6.04 -25.14
N LEU A 262 7.97 6.18 -26.46
CA LEU A 262 7.64 7.42 -27.17
C LEU A 262 6.16 7.79 -27.03
N HIS A 263 5.23 6.84 -27.13
CA HIS A 263 3.81 7.11 -26.91
C HIS A 263 3.52 7.54 -25.46
N THR A 264 4.15 6.92 -24.45
CA THR A 264 4.01 7.38 -23.06
C THR A 264 4.57 8.79 -22.86
N LEU A 265 5.70 9.11 -23.49
CA LEU A 265 6.27 10.45 -23.47
C LEU A 265 5.37 11.47 -24.19
N LEU A 266 4.70 11.08 -25.28
CA LEU A 266 3.70 11.90 -25.97
C LEU A 266 2.51 12.22 -25.04
N LEU A 267 2.02 11.23 -24.30
CA LEU A 267 0.94 11.41 -23.31
C LEU A 267 1.40 12.31 -22.16
N LEU A 268 2.63 12.15 -21.67
CA LEU A 268 3.22 13.03 -20.65
C LEU A 268 3.38 14.47 -21.14
N CYS A 269 3.66 14.71 -22.42
CA CYS A 269 3.70 16.06 -22.99
C CYS A 269 2.34 16.77 -22.92
N ARG A 270 1.24 16.01 -22.94
CA ARG A 270 -0.14 16.54 -22.84
C ARG A 270 -0.57 16.80 -21.39
N GLU A 271 0.15 16.27 -20.40
CA GLU A 271 -0.17 16.43 -18.97
C GLU A 271 0.57 17.60 -18.33
N SER A 272 -0.08 18.32 -17.41
CA SER A 272 0.57 19.40 -16.65
C SER A 272 1.34 18.85 -15.45
N PHE A 273 2.67 19.02 -15.40
CA PHE A 273 3.50 18.67 -14.21
C PHE A 273 3.28 19.60 -13.00
N HIS A 274 2.50 20.67 -13.13
CA HIS A 274 2.18 21.56 -12.01
C HIS A 274 1.28 20.86 -11.00
N ALA A 275 1.60 21.02 -9.71
CA ALA A 275 0.71 20.67 -8.62
C ALA A 275 -0.53 21.58 -8.71
N GLN A 276 -1.60 21.12 -9.33
CA GLN A 276 -2.88 21.81 -9.27
C GLN A 276 -3.44 21.64 -7.85
N HIS A 277 -3.78 22.76 -7.23
CA HIS A 277 -4.46 22.80 -5.95
C HIS A 277 -5.90 22.33 -6.20
N ASP A 278 -6.22 21.12 -5.73
CA ASP A 278 -7.62 20.72 -5.68
C ASP A 278 -8.32 21.63 -4.66
N PRO A 279 -9.41 22.33 -5.03
CA PRO A 279 -10.15 23.14 -4.07
C PRO A 279 -10.70 22.26 -2.95
N PHE A 280 -10.55 22.73 -1.71
CA PHE A 280 -10.94 22.05 -0.46
C PHE A 280 -12.39 21.51 -0.47
N PHE A 281 -13.26 22.10 -1.28
CA PHE A 281 -14.67 21.74 -1.43
C PHE A 281 -14.99 21.27 -2.85
N ARG A 282 -14.47 20.11 -3.23
CA ARG A 282 -14.97 19.41 -4.43
C ARG A 282 -16.32 18.77 -4.11
N LYS A 283 -17.33 18.99 -4.96
CA LYS A 283 -18.64 18.34 -4.81
C LYS A 283 -18.45 16.83 -4.86
N VAL A 284 -18.67 16.18 -3.72
CA VAL A 284 -18.58 14.73 -3.60
C VAL A 284 -19.77 14.11 -4.32
N PRO A 285 -19.56 13.24 -5.34
CA PRO A 285 -20.65 12.50 -5.94
C PRO A 285 -21.09 11.41 -4.96
N TRP A 286 -22.00 11.77 -4.03
CA TRP A 286 -22.48 10.88 -2.97
C TRP A 286 -23.02 9.53 -3.47
N ARG A 287 -23.56 9.49 -4.69
CA ARG A 287 -23.99 8.23 -5.33
C ARG A 287 -22.80 7.30 -5.66
N ALA A 288 -21.74 7.84 -6.26
CA ALA A 288 -20.52 7.09 -6.55
C ALA A 288 -19.78 6.71 -5.26
N ALA A 289 -19.77 7.62 -4.28
CA ALA A 289 -19.26 7.37 -2.92
C ALA A 289 -19.96 6.18 -2.27
N TRP A 290 -21.29 6.16 -2.31
CA TRP A 290 -22.10 5.11 -1.73
C TRP A 290 -21.92 3.78 -2.45
N SER A 291 -21.87 3.77 -3.80
CA SER A 291 -21.61 2.53 -4.54
C SER A 291 -20.21 1.97 -4.25
N SER A 292 -19.18 2.82 -4.17
CA SER A 292 -17.83 2.38 -3.79
C SER A 292 -17.76 1.91 -2.34
N LEU A 293 -18.53 2.52 -1.44
CA LEU A 293 -18.65 2.09 -0.04
C LEU A 293 -19.32 0.72 0.04
N CYS A 294 -20.48 0.52 -0.60
CA CYS A 294 -21.19 -0.76 -0.66
C CYS A 294 -20.34 -1.89 -1.26
N GLN A 295 -19.56 -1.60 -2.31
CA GLN A 295 -18.61 -2.58 -2.87
C GLN A 295 -17.49 -2.97 -1.90
N ARG A 296 -17.11 -2.07 -0.99
CA ARG A 296 -16.11 -2.35 0.06
C ARG A 296 -16.70 -3.12 1.26
N PHE A 297 -18.02 -3.11 1.46
CA PHE A 297 -18.72 -3.90 2.50
C PHE A 297 -18.80 -5.42 2.23
N SER A 298 -18.12 -5.92 1.20
CA SER A 298 -18.12 -7.35 0.89
C SER A 298 -17.30 -8.15 1.92
N PRO A 299 -17.86 -9.24 2.50
CA PRO A 299 -17.16 -10.11 3.46
C PRO A 299 -16.00 -10.90 2.84
N ALA A 300 -15.82 -10.83 1.52
CA ALA A 300 -14.65 -11.36 0.84
C ALA A 300 -13.40 -10.49 1.03
N ARG A 301 -13.55 -9.18 1.26
CA ARG A 301 -12.43 -8.23 1.33
C ARG A 301 -11.68 -8.28 2.65
N PHE A 302 -10.39 -8.02 2.58
CA PHE A 302 -9.47 -8.00 3.73
C PHE A 302 -9.89 -6.95 4.77
N GLU A 303 -10.24 -5.74 4.31
CA GLU A 303 -10.54 -4.58 5.16
C GLU A 303 -11.76 -4.84 6.02
N PHE A 304 -12.84 -5.35 5.45
CA PHE A 304 -14.08 -5.65 6.17
C PHE A 304 -13.88 -6.73 7.24
N ARG A 305 -13.18 -7.82 6.89
CA ARG A 305 -12.90 -8.94 7.82
C ARG A 305 -12.10 -8.48 9.03
N PHE A 306 -11.10 -7.64 8.80
CA PHE A 306 -10.29 -7.11 9.89
C PHE A 306 -11.02 -6.05 10.70
N ALA A 307 -11.71 -5.11 10.04
CA ALA A 307 -12.52 -4.08 10.70
C ALA A 307 -13.54 -4.69 11.66
N LEU A 308 -14.26 -5.73 11.20
CA LEU A 308 -15.26 -6.42 12.00
C LEU A 308 -14.65 -7.15 13.21
N ARG A 309 -13.55 -7.89 13.02
CA ARG A 309 -12.83 -8.55 14.14
C ARG A 309 -12.37 -7.54 15.18
N LEU A 310 -11.73 -6.44 14.75
CA LEU A 310 -11.25 -5.40 15.65
C LEU A 310 -12.40 -4.74 16.41
N ALA A 311 -13.47 -4.36 15.71
CA ALA A 311 -14.65 -3.76 16.31
C ALA A 311 -15.28 -4.68 17.37
N VAL A 312 -15.43 -5.98 17.08
CA VAL A 312 -15.99 -6.95 18.02
C VAL A 312 -15.10 -7.17 19.24
N VAL A 313 -13.78 -7.32 19.04
CA VAL A 313 -12.82 -7.47 20.15
C VAL A 313 -12.84 -6.23 21.05
N MET A 314 -12.81 -5.03 20.46
CA MET A 314 -12.87 -3.79 21.23
C MET A 314 -14.18 -3.69 22.00
N THR A 315 -15.32 -3.85 21.31
CA THR A 315 -16.65 -3.78 21.94
C THR A 315 -16.79 -4.73 23.13
N ILE A 316 -16.41 -6.01 22.97
CA ILE A 316 -16.52 -6.99 24.06
C ILE A 316 -15.56 -6.61 25.20
N SER A 317 -14.30 -6.32 24.89
CA SER A 317 -13.31 -6.07 25.93
C SER A 317 -13.53 -4.77 26.71
N THR A 318 -13.98 -3.70 26.05
CA THR A 318 -14.29 -2.43 26.73
C THR A 318 -15.62 -2.48 27.45
N THR A 319 -16.64 -3.16 26.91
CA THR A 319 -17.92 -3.34 27.62
C THR A 319 -17.72 -4.17 28.89
N VAL A 320 -16.96 -5.27 28.82
CA VAL A 320 -16.60 -6.05 30.03
C VAL A 320 -15.80 -5.18 30.99
N SER A 321 -14.85 -4.38 30.50
CA SER A 321 -14.08 -3.46 31.34
C SER A 321 -14.91 -2.34 31.97
N PHE A 322 -16.01 -1.94 31.34
CA PHE A 322 -16.91 -0.91 31.88
C PHE A 322 -17.84 -1.50 32.95
N LEU A 323 -18.30 -2.74 32.75
CA LEU A 323 -19.20 -3.41 33.68
C LEU A 323 -18.49 -3.99 34.91
N TRP A 324 -17.18 -4.26 34.81
CA TRP A 324 -16.40 -4.72 35.96
C TRP A 324 -15.80 -3.56 36.75
N GLU A 325 -16.15 -3.48 38.02
CA GLU A 325 -15.58 -2.52 38.98
C GLU A 325 -14.25 -2.99 39.60
N PHE A 326 -13.55 -3.93 38.97
CA PHE A 326 -12.27 -4.44 39.49
C PHE A 326 -11.12 -3.45 39.29
N GLU A 327 -10.08 -3.60 40.09
CA GLU A 327 -8.88 -2.78 39.93
C GLU A 327 -8.22 -3.03 38.56
N HIS A 328 -7.83 -1.93 37.90
CA HIS A 328 -7.01 -1.94 36.69
C HIS A 328 -7.61 -2.74 35.50
N THR A 329 -8.93 -2.89 35.41
CA THR A 329 -9.59 -3.67 34.34
C THR A 329 -9.28 -3.17 32.92
N TYR A 330 -8.86 -1.91 32.77
CA TYR A 330 -8.40 -1.33 31.51
C TYR A 330 -7.21 -2.08 30.87
N TRP A 331 -6.49 -2.94 31.59
CA TRP A 331 -5.45 -3.81 31.01
C TRP A 331 -6.02 -4.87 30.05
N PHE A 332 -7.27 -5.28 30.23
CA PHE A 332 -7.92 -6.26 29.35
C PHE A 332 -8.10 -5.74 27.91
N PRO A 333 -8.84 -4.63 27.65
CA PRO A 333 -8.97 -4.07 26.31
C PRO A 333 -7.62 -3.63 25.72
N LEU A 334 -6.69 -3.15 26.54
CA LEU A 334 -5.33 -2.82 26.11
C LEU A 334 -4.59 -4.03 25.52
N HIS A 335 -4.60 -5.17 26.23
CA HIS A 335 -3.95 -6.39 25.73
C HIS A 335 -4.69 -6.96 24.52
N ALA A 336 -6.02 -6.93 24.51
CA ALA A 336 -6.82 -7.42 23.39
C ALA A 336 -6.53 -6.64 22.09
N PHE A 337 -6.49 -5.30 22.17
CA PHE A 337 -6.12 -4.43 21.06
C PHE A 337 -4.71 -4.71 20.52
N LEU A 338 -3.73 -4.87 21.41
CA LEU A 338 -2.32 -5.04 21.01
C LEU A 338 -1.99 -6.45 20.49
N LEU A 339 -2.78 -7.45 20.87
CA LEU A 339 -2.68 -8.83 20.39
C LEU A 339 -3.31 -8.99 19.00
N LEU A 340 -4.46 -8.37 18.77
CA LEU A 340 -5.14 -8.48 17.47
C LEU A 340 -4.34 -7.75 16.39
N GLN A 341 -3.99 -8.48 15.33
CA GLN A 341 -3.33 -7.94 14.15
C GLN A 341 -4.17 -8.19 12.89
N PRO A 342 -3.93 -7.44 11.81
CA PRO A 342 -4.66 -7.61 10.55
C PRO A 342 -4.59 -9.03 9.98
N SER A 343 -3.41 -9.67 10.05
CA SER A 343 -3.20 -11.05 9.62
C SER A 343 -3.34 -12.05 10.79
N TYR A 344 -3.87 -13.24 10.48
CA TYR A 344 -4.04 -14.30 11.48
C TYR A 344 -2.68 -14.77 12.04
N GLU A 345 -1.70 -14.98 11.17
CA GLU A 345 -0.36 -15.46 11.56
C GLU A 345 0.38 -14.45 12.45
N GLU A 346 0.30 -13.15 12.17
CA GLU A 346 0.90 -12.14 13.05
C GLU A 346 0.19 -12.10 14.41
N SER A 347 -1.13 -12.26 14.42
CA SER A 347 -1.89 -12.36 15.68
C SER A 347 -1.45 -13.59 16.49
N ALA A 348 -1.33 -14.75 15.84
CA ALA A 348 -0.87 -15.98 16.49
C ALA A 348 0.55 -15.86 17.04
N HIS A 349 1.48 -15.28 16.25
CA HIS A 349 2.84 -14.99 16.71
C HIS A 349 2.83 -14.03 17.92
N ARG A 350 1.97 -13.01 17.92
CA ARG A 350 1.81 -12.10 19.07
C ARG A 350 1.20 -12.75 20.29
N MET A 351 0.28 -13.68 20.10
CA MET A 351 -0.34 -14.46 21.18
C MET A 351 0.65 -15.38 21.90
N VAL A 352 1.80 -15.71 21.27
CA VAL A 352 2.89 -16.42 21.95
C VAL A 352 3.92 -15.46 22.52
N THR A 353 4.40 -14.51 21.71
CA THR A 353 5.50 -13.61 22.11
C THR A 353 5.13 -12.64 23.23
N ARG A 354 3.87 -12.18 23.28
CA ARG A 354 3.44 -11.21 24.29
C ARG A 354 3.26 -11.82 25.68
N PRO A 355 2.63 -13.00 25.87
CA PRO A 355 2.67 -13.71 27.16
C PRO A 355 4.08 -14.02 27.64
N VAL A 356 4.95 -14.53 26.78
CA VAL A 356 6.35 -14.82 27.14
C VAL A 356 7.06 -13.55 27.60
N GLY A 357 6.99 -12.46 26.82
CA GLY A 357 7.63 -11.21 27.19
C GLY A 357 7.02 -10.55 28.44
N THR A 358 5.69 -10.65 28.64
CA THR A 358 5.04 -10.14 29.85
C THR A 358 5.47 -10.93 31.08
N ALA A 359 5.53 -12.26 30.99
CA ALA A 359 5.98 -13.11 32.08
C ALA A 359 7.43 -12.77 32.49
N ILE A 360 8.34 -12.65 31.51
CA ILE A 360 9.72 -12.22 31.77
C ILE A 360 9.76 -10.83 32.40
N GLY A 361 8.96 -9.88 31.89
CA GLY A 361 8.88 -8.52 32.42
C GLY A 361 8.39 -8.48 33.88
N CYS A 362 7.41 -9.31 34.24
CA CYS A 362 6.95 -9.47 35.62
C CYS A 362 8.04 -10.06 36.53
N VAL A 363 8.78 -11.08 36.06
CA VAL A 363 9.91 -11.67 36.81
C VAL A 363 11.01 -10.63 37.06
N ILE A 364 11.34 -9.82 36.04
CA ILE A 364 12.34 -8.75 36.18
C ILE A 364 11.91 -7.75 37.27
N VAL A 365 10.64 -7.30 37.25
CA VAL A 365 10.16 -6.36 38.27
C VAL A 365 10.16 -7.00 39.64
N HIS A 366 9.73 -8.26 39.76
CA HIS A 366 9.73 -8.97 41.03
C HIS A 366 11.11 -9.08 41.66
N LEU A 367 12.14 -9.31 40.84
CA LEU A 367 13.52 -9.36 41.31
C LEU A 367 14.06 -7.96 41.63
N VAL A 368 13.86 -6.98 40.75
CA VAL A 368 14.53 -5.68 40.84
C VAL A 368 13.85 -4.71 41.80
N TYR A 369 12.52 -4.73 41.87
CA TYR A 369 11.73 -3.77 42.65
C TYR A 369 12.13 -3.68 44.13
N PRO A 370 12.38 -4.80 44.85
CA PRO A 370 12.83 -4.75 46.25
C PRO A 370 14.17 -4.02 46.47
N TRP A 371 15.00 -3.88 45.45
CA TRP A 371 16.31 -3.22 45.53
C TRP A 371 16.31 -1.76 45.06
N LEU A 372 15.16 -1.24 44.60
CA LEU A 372 15.09 0.13 44.09
C LEU A 372 15.12 1.16 45.24
N PRO A 373 16.00 2.17 45.17
CA PRO A 373 16.11 3.21 46.21
C PRO A 373 14.93 4.18 46.12
N GLY A 374 13.81 3.83 46.77
CA GLY A 374 12.62 4.67 46.89
C GLY A 374 12.06 5.18 45.56
N LEU A 375 11.32 6.30 45.60
CA LEU A 375 10.71 6.91 44.41
C LEU A 375 11.70 7.30 43.31
N PRO A 376 12.90 7.88 43.58
CA PRO A 376 13.86 8.20 42.53
C PRO A 376 14.35 6.97 41.78
N GLY A 377 14.61 5.86 42.49
CA GLY A 377 15.01 4.59 41.89
C GLY A 377 13.95 4.04 40.93
N ILE A 378 12.68 4.10 41.34
CA ILE A 378 11.52 3.69 40.53
C ILE A 378 11.43 4.51 39.24
N PHE A 379 11.59 5.82 39.31
CA PHE A 379 11.55 6.68 38.11
C PHE A 379 12.73 6.44 37.17
N VAL A 380 13.95 6.30 37.71
CA VAL A 380 15.14 6.01 36.90
C VAL A 380 15.01 4.66 36.21
N PHE A 381 14.60 3.62 36.94
CA PHE A 381 14.35 2.31 36.34
C PHE A 381 13.27 2.37 35.24
N SER A 382 12.16 3.05 35.52
CA SER A 382 11.07 3.24 34.57
C SER A 382 11.53 3.99 33.31
N LEU A 383 12.38 5.02 33.46
CA LEU A 383 12.96 5.78 32.36
C LEU A 383 13.87 4.91 31.47
N ILE A 384 14.68 4.04 32.08
CA ILE A 384 15.54 3.10 31.36
C ILE A 384 14.66 2.10 30.58
N MET A 385 13.66 1.50 31.24
CA MET A 385 12.76 0.53 30.61
C MET A 385 12.01 1.13 29.42
N ILE A 386 11.41 2.31 29.57
CA ILE A 386 10.67 2.95 28.46
C ILE A 386 11.60 3.35 27.30
N SER A 387 12.85 3.76 27.59
CA SER A 387 13.84 4.08 26.56
C SER A 387 14.22 2.83 25.76
N LEU A 388 14.53 1.72 26.44
CA LEU A 388 14.82 0.44 25.80
C LEU A 388 13.63 -0.06 24.95
N MET A 389 12.40 0.11 25.43
CA MET A 389 11.20 -0.25 24.69
C MET A 389 11.13 0.44 23.31
N TYR A 390 11.47 1.74 23.24
CA TYR A 390 11.45 2.51 21.99
C TYR A 390 12.67 2.27 21.09
N CYS A 391 13.81 1.84 21.64
CA CYS A 391 14.96 1.37 20.86
C CYS A 391 14.71 0.00 20.20
N CYS A 392 13.82 -0.81 20.77
CA CYS A 392 13.49 -2.13 20.25
C CYS A 392 12.55 -2.06 19.04
N THR A 393 12.71 -3.01 18.11
CA THR A 393 11.80 -3.15 16.97
C THR A 393 10.40 -3.55 17.45
N PRO A 394 9.35 -2.77 17.12
CA PRO A 394 7.98 -3.08 17.55
C PRO A 394 7.51 -4.44 17.01
N GLY A 395 6.94 -5.27 17.89
CA GLY A 395 6.43 -6.60 17.54
C GLY A 395 7.38 -7.76 17.82
N THR A 396 8.58 -7.50 18.32
CA THR A 396 9.46 -8.53 18.90
C THR A 396 9.01 -8.94 20.30
N TRP A 397 9.42 -10.13 20.75
CA TRP A 397 9.21 -10.63 22.11
C TRP A 397 9.91 -9.79 23.19
N VAL A 398 10.94 -9.02 22.82
CA VAL A 398 11.68 -8.13 23.72
C VAL A 398 10.86 -6.88 24.09
N HIS A 399 10.07 -6.36 23.15
CA HIS A 399 9.31 -5.13 23.37
C HIS A 399 8.28 -5.25 24.53
N PRO A 400 7.50 -6.34 24.67
CA PRO A 400 6.64 -6.57 25.84
C PRO A 400 7.38 -6.70 27.17
N ILE A 401 8.65 -7.13 27.19
CA ILE A 401 9.45 -7.23 28.41
C ILE A 401 9.60 -5.84 29.02
N PHE A 402 10.21 -4.93 28.27
CA PHE A 402 10.46 -3.56 28.73
C PHE A 402 9.17 -2.77 28.97
N SER A 403 8.16 -2.95 28.10
CA SER A 403 6.85 -2.30 28.27
C SER A 403 6.15 -2.76 29.56
N THR A 404 6.21 -4.06 29.86
CA THR A 404 5.60 -4.61 31.09
C THR A 404 6.39 -4.18 32.31
N SER A 405 7.72 -4.24 32.27
CA SER A 405 8.54 -3.81 33.40
C SER A 405 8.32 -2.33 33.74
N PHE A 406 8.21 -1.46 32.73
CA PHE A 406 7.81 -0.07 32.93
C PHE A 406 6.40 0.05 33.52
N ALA A 407 5.40 -0.57 32.88
CA ALA A 407 4.00 -0.41 33.28
C ALA A 407 3.73 -0.97 34.69
N LEU A 408 4.34 -2.10 35.03
CA LEU A 408 4.17 -2.76 36.32
C LEU A 408 4.87 -1.96 37.43
N THR A 409 6.09 -1.48 37.21
CA THR A 409 6.81 -0.63 38.19
C THR A 409 6.07 0.68 38.49
N MET A 410 5.32 1.21 37.51
CA MET A 410 4.43 2.36 37.74
C MET A 410 3.13 1.97 38.45
N ALA A 411 2.60 0.79 38.19
CA ALA A 411 1.38 0.29 38.85
C ALA A 411 1.62 -0.10 40.32
N THR A 412 2.85 -0.54 40.66
CA THR A 412 3.23 -0.88 42.04
C THR A 412 3.31 0.33 42.97
N LEU A 413 3.23 1.55 42.44
CA LEU A 413 3.04 2.77 43.24
C LEU A 413 1.65 2.86 43.85
N THR A 414 0.65 2.19 43.26
CA THR A 414 -0.76 2.27 43.65
C THR A 414 -1.33 0.94 44.14
N VAL A 415 -0.72 -0.19 43.75
CA VAL A 415 -1.19 -1.56 44.07
C VAL A 415 -0.01 -2.37 44.59
N GLN A 416 -0.26 -3.37 45.43
CA GLN A 416 0.80 -4.29 45.86
C GLN A 416 1.38 -5.04 44.66
N GLU A 417 2.68 -5.31 44.71
CA GLU A 417 3.43 -5.88 43.58
C GLU A 417 2.88 -7.25 43.13
N THR A 418 2.62 -8.14 44.08
CA THR A 418 2.11 -9.49 43.82
C THR A 418 0.71 -9.47 43.20
N GLU A 419 -0.17 -8.59 43.69
CA GLU A 419 -1.52 -8.39 43.16
C GLU A 419 -1.46 -7.81 41.74
N ALA A 420 -0.60 -6.81 41.51
CA ALA A 420 -0.41 -6.20 40.20
C ALA A 420 0.10 -7.22 39.17
N ILE A 421 1.03 -8.11 39.54
CA ILE A 421 1.51 -9.20 38.67
C ILE A 421 0.36 -10.18 38.36
N GLY A 422 -0.39 -10.60 39.38
CA GLY A 422 -1.52 -11.52 39.23
C GLY A 422 -2.59 -10.98 38.28
N LEU A 423 -3.04 -9.75 38.50
CA LEU A 423 -4.01 -9.07 37.65
C LEU A 423 -3.50 -8.92 36.21
N ARG A 424 -2.22 -8.59 36.03
CA ARG A 424 -1.61 -8.41 34.70
C ARG A 424 -1.64 -9.70 33.88
N LEU A 425 -1.30 -10.83 34.49
CA LEU A 425 -1.30 -12.13 33.84
C LEU A 425 -2.73 -12.63 33.59
N MET A 426 -3.65 -12.41 34.54
CA MET A 426 -5.06 -12.76 34.39
C MET A 426 -5.70 -12.04 33.20
N TYR A 427 -5.61 -10.70 33.15
CA TYR A 427 -6.18 -9.92 32.04
C TYR A 427 -5.51 -10.22 30.70
N LEU A 428 -4.21 -10.56 30.70
CA LEU A 428 -3.54 -11.03 29.49
C LEU A 428 -4.08 -12.39 29.02
N GLY A 429 -4.28 -13.34 29.93
CA GLY A 429 -4.88 -14.63 29.63
C GLY A 429 -6.29 -14.50 29.06
N MET A 430 -7.12 -13.65 29.66
CA MET A 430 -8.44 -13.29 29.14
C MET A 430 -8.37 -12.69 27.73
N ALA A 431 -7.44 -11.76 27.50
CA ALA A 431 -7.25 -11.14 26.19
C ALA A 431 -6.81 -12.17 25.12
N VAL A 432 -5.90 -13.08 25.46
CA VAL A 432 -5.50 -14.18 24.58
C VAL A 432 -6.69 -15.07 24.25
N ALA A 433 -7.51 -15.45 25.24
CA ALA A 433 -8.71 -16.27 25.01
C ALA A 433 -9.72 -15.58 24.09
N LEU A 434 -10.04 -14.30 24.35
CA LEU A 434 -10.97 -13.52 23.52
C LEU A 434 -10.46 -13.42 22.07
N VAL A 435 -9.19 -13.03 21.89
CA VAL A 435 -8.60 -12.87 20.56
C VAL A 435 -8.51 -14.21 19.82
N LEU A 436 -8.26 -15.32 20.51
CA LEU A 436 -8.26 -16.67 19.93
C LEU A 436 -9.64 -17.03 19.39
N VAL A 437 -10.69 -16.86 20.20
CA VAL A 437 -12.08 -17.14 19.82
C VAL A 437 -12.47 -16.31 18.61
N VAL A 438 -12.25 -15.00 18.65
CA VAL A 438 -12.61 -14.12 17.53
C VAL A 438 -11.79 -14.45 16.27
N ASN A 439 -10.48 -14.70 16.37
CA ASN A 439 -9.67 -15.04 15.21
C ASN A 439 -10.00 -16.41 14.60
N THR A 440 -10.55 -17.32 15.39
CA THR A 440 -10.92 -18.66 14.93
C THR A 440 -12.29 -18.66 14.26
N PHE A 441 -13.29 -18.03 14.90
CA PHE A 441 -14.68 -18.11 14.44
C PHE A 441 -15.09 -16.97 13.51
N LEU A 442 -14.49 -15.77 13.65
CA LEU A 442 -14.96 -14.56 12.98
C LEU A 442 -14.12 -14.27 11.74
N LEU A 443 -14.49 -14.89 10.60
CA LEU A 443 -13.89 -14.67 9.28
C LEU A 443 -12.35 -14.80 9.26
N PRO A 444 -11.79 -16.02 9.47
CA PRO A 444 -10.35 -16.22 9.55
C PRO A 444 -9.63 -15.73 8.30
N ASN A 445 -8.60 -14.90 8.50
CA ASN A 445 -7.81 -14.30 7.44
C ASN A 445 -6.40 -14.91 7.41
N ARG A 446 -6.34 -16.14 6.91
CA ARG A 446 -5.09 -16.89 6.70
C ARG A 446 -4.41 -16.43 5.41
N LYS A 447 -3.07 -16.40 5.36
CA LYS A 447 -2.37 -15.91 4.16
C LYS A 447 -2.52 -16.87 2.97
N GLU A 448 -2.61 -18.18 3.19
CA GLU A 448 -2.72 -19.15 2.09
C GLU A 448 -4.03 -18.99 1.26
N PRO A 449 -5.24 -18.94 1.86
CA PRO A 449 -6.46 -18.61 1.11
C PRO A 449 -6.40 -17.21 0.47
N GLN A 450 -5.73 -16.26 1.11
CA GLN A 450 -5.54 -14.91 0.56
C GLN A 450 -4.65 -14.96 -0.69
N PHE A 451 -3.56 -15.73 -0.66
CA PHE A 451 -2.69 -15.96 -1.81
C PHE A 451 -3.46 -16.59 -2.98
N ARG A 452 -4.26 -17.64 -2.73
CA ARG A 452 -5.10 -18.26 -3.78
C ARG A 452 -6.07 -17.26 -4.39
N ARG A 453 -6.66 -16.38 -3.58
CA ARG A 453 -7.56 -15.31 -4.05
C ARG A 453 -6.82 -14.23 -4.83
N ASN A 454 -5.65 -13.79 -4.37
CA ASN A 454 -4.81 -12.84 -5.09
C ASN A 454 -4.45 -13.41 -6.47
N PHE A 455 -4.10 -14.69 -6.53
CA PHE A 455 -3.79 -15.37 -7.80
C PHE A 455 -5.01 -15.43 -8.74
N GLN A 456 -6.20 -15.76 -8.22
CA GLN A 456 -7.45 -15.68 -8.98
C GLN A 456 -7.80 -14.26 -9.42
N GLU A 457 -7.50 -13.27 -8.58
CA GLU A 457 -7.73 -11.87 -8.89
C GLU A 457 -6.82 -11.38 -10.01
N LEU A 458 -5.58 -11.88 -10.14
CA LEU A 458 -4.72 -11.59 -11.29
C LEU A 458 -5.37 -12.06 -12.61
N TYR A 459 -5.97 -13.26 -12.64
CA TYR A 459 -6.71 -13.73 -13.82
C TYR A 459 -7.96 -12.88 -14.09
N ARG A 460 -8.73 -12.54 -13.04
CA ARG A 460 -9.89 -11.66 -13.17
C ARG A 460 -9.52 -10.29 -13.71
N LEU A 461 -8.43 -9.71 -13.22
CA LEU A 461 -7.93 -8.41 -13.66
C LEU A 461 -7.56 -8.46 -15.14
N GLN A 462 -6.89 -9.52 -15.61
CA GLN A 462 -6.60 -9.68 -17.04
C GLN A 462 -7.88 -9.82 -17.89
N ALA A 463 -8.83 -10.66 -17.46
CA ALA A 463 -10.11 -10.84 -18.16
C ALA A 463 -10.93 -9.53 -18.22
N TYR A 464 -10.98 -8.80 -17.10
CA TYR A 464 -11.63 -7.49 -17.04
C TYR A 464 -10.90 -6.45 -17.89
N TYR A 465 -9.56 -6.48 -17.96
CA TYR A 465 -8.79 -5.59 -18.81
C TYR A 465 -9.13 -5.79 -20.29
N TRP A 466 -9.27 -7.04 -20.76
CA TRP A 466 -9.75 -7.34 -22.13
C TRP A 466 -11.14 -6.77 -22.40
N GLU A 467 -12.06 -6.85 -21.44
CA GLU A 467 -13.39 -6.23 -21.56
C GLU A 467 -13.31 -4.71 -21.63
N VAL A 468 -12.39 -4.07 -20.90
CA VAL A 468 -12.14 -2.63 -21.02
C VAL A 468 -11.50 -2.27 -22.37
N ILE A 469 -10.57 -3.09 -22.88
CA ILE A 469 -10.03 -2.95 -24.24
C ILE A 469 -11.16 -2.95 -25.27
N ARG A 470 -12.10 -3.91 -25.20
CA ARG A 470 -13.27 -3.96 -26.10
C ARG A 470 -14.13 -2.71 -26.04
N ARG A 471 -14.35 -2.18 -24.83
CA ARG A 471 -15.09 -0.91 -24.65
C ARG A 471 -14.33 0.25 -25.28
N SER A 472 -13.00 0.27 -25.13
CA SER A 472 -12.12 1.31 -25.68
C SER A 472 -12.09 1.33 -27.22
N LEU A 473 -12.32 0.19 -27.87
CA LEU A 473 -12.47 0.11 -29.33
C LEU A 473 -13.74 0.78 -29.84
N ARG A 474 -14.80 0.85 -29.02
CA ARG A 474 -16.10 1.40 -29.42
C ARG A 474 -16.31 2.84 -28.95
N GLN A 475 -15.77 3.17 -27.78
CA GLN A 475 -15.94 4.47 -27.13
C GLN A 475 -14.64 4.87 -26.42
N PRO A 476 -14.29 6.17 -26.39
CA PRO A 476 -13.14 6.62 -25.62
C PRO A 476 -13.38 6.34 -24.13
N VAL A 477 -12.55 5.46 -23.56
CA VAL A 477 -12.57 5.12 -22.13
C VAL A 477 -11.67 6.09 -21.36
N ASP A 478 -12.09 6.49 -20.16
CA ASP A 478 -11.28 7.35 -19.28
C ASP A 478 -9.94 6.67 -18.95
N PRO A 479 -8.79 7.30 -19.28
CA PRO A 479 -7.45 6.81 -18.94
C PRO A 479 -7.27 6.53 -17.43
N ALA A 480 -8.06 7.15 -16.57
CA ALA A 480 -8.05 6.87 -15.13
C ALA A 480 -8.45 5.41 -14.80
N LEU A 481 -9.28 4.77 -15.63
CA LEU A 481 -9.71 3.38 -15.42
C LEU A 481 -8.56 2.40 -15.66
N PHE A 482 -7.83 2.55 -16.78
CA PHE A 482 -6.63 1.74 -17.07
C PHE A 482 -5.58 1.92 -15.98
N SER A 483 -5.43 3.16 -15.51
CA SER A 483 -4.54 3.48 -14.40
C SER A 483 -4.87 2.75 -13.11
N GLU A 484 -6.16 2.68 -12.79
CA GLU A 484 -6.64 1.96 -11.64
C GLU A 484 -6.43 0.45 -11.75
N LEU A 485 -6.65 -0.13 -12.94
CA LEU A 485 -6.44 -1.56 -13.19
C LEU A 485 -4.96 -1.95 -13.11
N LEU A 486 -4.06 -1.15 -13.69
CA LEU A 486 -2.62 -1.38 -13.61
C LEU A 486 -2.15 -1.35 -12.15
N SER A 487 -2.56 -0.32 -11.40
CA SER A 487 -2.23 -0.21 -9.98
C SER A 487 -2.72 -1.43 -9.21
N GLN A 488 -3.98 -1.84 -9.40
CA GLN A 488 -4.55 -3.04 -8.77
C GLN A 488 -3.75 -4.29 -9.10
N PHE A 489 -3.39 -4.51 -10.37
CA PHE A 489 -2.61 -5.66 -10.79
C PHE A 489 -1.26 -5.72 -10.06
N HIS A 490 -0.48 -4.63 -10.06
CA HIS A 490 0.84 -4.62 -9.42
C HIS A 490 0.79 -4.88 -7.93
N MET A 491 -0.21 -4.33 -7.25
CA MET A 491 -0.31 -4.52 -5.81
C MET A 491 -0.65 -5.98 -5.48
N VAL A 492 -1.64 -6.57 -6.17
CA VAL A 492 -2.02 -7.98 -6.01
C VAL A 492 -0.85 -8.90 -6.39
N TYR A 493 -0.16 -8.59 -7.49
CA TYR A 493 1.00 -9.33 -7.97
C TYR A 493 2.13 -9.33 -6.93
N HIS A 494 2.45 -8.14 -6.41
CA HIS A 494 3.52 -7.97 -5.45
C HIS A 494 3.23 -8.70 -4.15
N GLU A 495 2.00 -8.65 -3.64
CA GLU A 495 1.64 -9.41 -2.45
C GLU A 495 1.71 -10.91 -2.69
N ALA A 496 1.29 -11.37 -3.87
CA ALA A 496 1.46 -12.77 -4.25
C ALA A 496 2.94 -13.16 -4.32
N ALA A 497 3.80 -12.34 -4.91
CA ALA A 497 5.24 -12.56 -4.98
C ALA A 497 5.90 -12.59 -3.59
N GLN A 498 5.57 -11.65 -2.71
CA GLN A 498 6.09 -11.63 -1.33
C GLN A 498 5.70 -12.87 -0.54
N TYR A 499 4.50 -13.41 -0.77
CA TYR A 499 4.09 -14.66 -0.14
C TYR A 499 4.96 -15.84 -0.58
N THR A 500 5.36 -15.89 -1.87
CA THR A 500 6.25 -16.97 -2.38
C THR A 500 7.63 -16.98 -1.73
N ASP A 501 8.16 -15.81 -1.31
CA ASP A 501 9.47 -15.72 -0.65
C ASP A 501 9.48 -16.37 0.75
N HIS A 502 8.30 -16.66 1.32
CA HIS A 502 8.14 -17.29 2.63
C HIS A 502 7.78 -18.80 2.55
N GLN A 503 7.70 -19.37 1.34
CA GLN A 503 7.39 -20.79 1.13
C GLN A 503 8.65 -21.66 1.01
N ALA A 504 8.47 -22.98 1.00
CA ALA A 504 9.54 -23.91 0.67
C ALA A 504 10.09 -23.64 -0.75
N PRO A 505 11.39 -23.85 -1.00
CA PRO A 505 12.04 -23.43 -2.25
C PRO A 505 11.39 -24.01 -3.52
N GLU A 506 10.92 -25.26 -3.48
CA GLU A 506 10.25 -25.92 -4.62
C GLU A 506 8.89 -25.27 -4.95
N GLU A 507 8.04 -25.03 -3.93
CA GLU A 507 6.76 -24.35 -4.10
C GLU A 507 6.93 -22.89 -4.53
N ALA A 508 7.94 -22.22 -3.97
CA ALA A 508 8.28 -20.85 -4.31
C ALA A 508 8.69 -20.73 -5.78
N GLU A 509 9.49 -21.66 -6.29
CA GLU A 509 9.88 -21.67 -7.70
C GLU A 509 8.69 -21.92 -8.63
N TYR A 510 7.81 -22.87 -8.28
CA TYR A 510 6.57 -23.14 -9.02
C TYR A 510 5.70 -21.89 -9.16
N HIS A 511 5.41 -21.20 -8.04
CA HIS A 511 4.58 -20.00 -8.06
C HIS A 511 5.26 -18.80 -8.70
N ARG A 512 6.59 -18.63 -8.50
CA ARG A 512 7.35 -17.54 -9.12
C ARG A 512 7.36 -17.63 -10.64
N LYS A 513 7.51 -18.83 -11.21
CA LYS A 513 7.41 -19.04 -12.67
C LYS A 513 6.06 -18.57 -13.21
N ARG A 514 4.96 -18.99 -12.57
CA ARG A 514 3.61 -18.61 -13.00
C ARG A 514 3.31 -17.11 -12.83
N LEU A 515 3.82 -16.50 -11.76
CA LEU A 515 3.73 -15.05 -11.56
C LEU A 515 4.45 -14.31 -12.69
N VAL A 516 5.68 -14.68 -13.03
CA VAL A 516 6.42 -14.06 -14.15
C VAL A 516 5.63 -14.16 -15.46
N ILE A 517 4.99 -15.30 -15.74
CA ILE A 517 4.16 -15.46 -16.93
C ILE A 517 2.93 -14.53 -16.88
N LEU A 518 2.22 -14.48 -15.75
CA LEU A 518 1.08 -13.55 -15.55
C LEU A 518 1.48 -12.08 -15.72
N TRP A 519 2.69 -11.72 -15.26
CA TRP A 519 3.27 -10.39 -15.44
C TRP A 519 3.52 -10.09 -16.92
N ASN A 520 4.13 -11.03 -17.65
CA ASN A 520 4.38 -10.88 -19.08
C ASN A 520 3.07 -10.73 -19.86
N MET A 521 2.07 -11.58 -19.58
CA MET A 521 0.73 -11.45 -20.15
C MET A 521 0.14 -10.05 -19.89
N PHE A 522 0.23 -9.56 -18.67
CA PHE A 522 -0.28 -8.23 -18.34
C PHE A 522 0.47 -7.10 -19.08
N SER A 523 1.78 -7.24 -19.28
CA SER A 523 2.59 -6.31 -20.09
C SER A 523 2.13 -6.27 -21.55
N GLU A 524 1.85 -7.42 -22.17
CA GLU A 524 1.35 -7.46 -23.56
C GLU A 524 -0.09 -6.87 -23.67
N LEU A 525 -0.92 -7.06 -22.65
CA LEU A 525 -2.23 -6.41 -22.50
C LEU A 525 -2.12 -4.88 -22.48
N GLU A 526 -1.17 -4.35 -21.70
CA GLU A 526 -0.88 -2.91 -21.61
C GLU A 526 -0.35 -2.35 -22.94
N GLN A 527 0.49 -3.11 -23.66
CA GLN A 527 0.96 -2.70 -24.98
C GLN A 527 -0.20 -2.61 -25.98
N THR A 528 -1.15 -3.54 -25.91
CA THR A 528 -2.37 -3.52 -26.72
C THR A 528 -3.19 -2.26 -26.45
N GLU A 529 -3.37 -1.88 -25.18
CA GLU A 529 -4.01 -0.61 -24.80
C GLU A 529 -3.26 0.62 -25.32
N GLY A 530 -1.93 0.63 -25.20
CA GLY A 530 -1.09 1.71 -25.71
C GLY A 530 -1.25 1.94 -27.22
N LEU A 531 -1.35 0.86 -28.01
CA LEU A 531 -1.57 0.93 -29.46
C LEU A 531 -2.96 1.51 -29.79
N ILE A 532 -3.99 1.13 -29.04
CA ILE A 532 -5.36 1.66 -29.22
C ILE A 532 -5.39 3.15 -28.90
N GLN A 533 -4.81 3.55 -27.76
CA GLN A 533 -4.82 4.96 -27.32
C GLN A 533 -3.98 5.88 -28.21
N SER A 534 -2.95 5.36 -28.86
CA SER A 534 -2.16 6.14 -29.81
C SER A 534 -2.84 6.33 -31.16
N GLY A 535 -3.95 5.63 -31.41
CA GLY A 535 -4.62 5.62 -32.71
C GLY A 535 -3.84 4.86 -33.78
N ALA A 536 -2.87 4.04 -33.39
CA ALA A 536 -2.05 3.24 -34.31
C ALA A 536 -2.79 2.02 -34.87
N VAL A 537 -3.98 1.69 -34.36
CA VAL A 537 -4.78 0.53 -34.78
C VAL A 537 -5.76 0.93 -35.88
N THR A 538 -5.64 0.28 -37.04
CA THR A 538 -6.51 0.48 -38.20
C THR A 538 -7.94 -0.02 -37.95
N PRO A 539 -8.97 0.47 -38.67
CA PRO A 539 -10.36 0.03 -38.49
C PRO A 539 -10.57 -1.48 -38.71
N GLU A 540 -9.80 -2.09 -39.61
CA GLU A 540 -9.81 -3.53 -39.85
C GLU A 540 -9.24 -4.30 -38.65
N GLU A 541 -8.11 -3.85 -38.11
CA GLU A 541 -7.51 -4.40 -36.89
C GLU A 541 -8.41 -4.24 -35.67
N GLN A 542 -9.15 -3.13 -35.54
CA GLN A 542 -10.11 -2.93 -34.44
C GLN A 542 -11.23 -3.97 -34.46
N THR A 543 -11.73 -4.31 -35.66
CA THR A 543 -12.81 -5.29 -35.82
C THR A 543 -12.32 -6.70 -35.50
N ALA A 544 -11.13 -7.07 -35.99
CA ALA A 544 -10.49 -8.34 -35.65
C ALA A 544 -10.20 -8.44 -34.15
N LEU A 545 -9.68 -7.37 -33.54
CA LEU A 545 -9.34 -7.31 -32.11
C LEU A 545 -10.57 -7.46 -31.21
N ASP A 546 -11.74 -6.93 -31.56
CA ASP A 546 -12.96 -7.11 -30.74
C ASP A 546 -13.34 -8.59 -30.61
N SER A 547 -13.18 -9.37 -31.70
CA SER A 547 -13.46 -10.81 -31.69
C SER A 547 -12.45 -11.60 -30.83
N VAL A 548 -11.16 -11.26 -30.95
CA VAL A 548 -10.08 -11.88 -30.17
C VAL A 548 -10.19 -11.52 -28.69
N ALA A 549 -10.41 -10.25 -28.37
CA ALA A 549 -10.56 -9.77 -27.00
C ALA A 549 -11.80 -10.38 -26.31
N ALA A 550 -12.89 -10.63 -27.05
CA ALA A 550 -14.06 -11.32 -26.52
C ALA A 550 -13.74 -12.77 -26.14
N ALA A 551 -13.03 -13.49 -27.02
CA ALA A 551 -12.62 -14.87 -26.77
C ALA A 551 -11.63 -14.98 -25.61
N LEU A 552 -10.62 -14.09 -25.56
CA LEU A 552 -9.63 -14.04 -24.48
C LEU A 552 -10.29 -13.69 -23.14
N GLY A 553 -11.11 -12.63 -23.09
CA GLY A 553 -11.80 -12.21 -21.87
C GLY A 553 -12.66 -13.32 -21.24
N ALA A 554 -13.32 -14.14 -22.06
CA ALA A 554 -14.13 -15.27 -21.58
C ALA A 554 -13.30 -16.48 -21.12
N ARG A 555 -12.11 -16.70 -21.70
CA ARG A 555 -11.31 -17.92 -21.52
C ARG A 555 -10.13 -17.79 -20.57
N ILE A 556 -9.81 -16.59 -20.08
CA ILE A 556 -8.73 -16.36 -19.10
C ILE A 556 -9.19 -16.60 -17.66
N CYS A 557 -10.48 -16.40 -17.37
CA CYS A 557 -11.04 -16.54 -16.03
C CYS A 557 -12.38 -17.32 -16.04
N PRO A 558 -12.37 -18.66 -15.87
CA PRO A 558 -11.21 -19.51 -15.61
C PRO A 558 -10.34 -19.73 -16.85
N LEU A 559 -9.03 -19.95 -16.64
CA LEU A 559 -8.10 -20.27 -17.72
C LEU A 559 -8.51 -21.62 -18.33
N THR A 560 -9.04 -21.58 -19.54
CA THR A 560 -9.53 -22.73 -20.30
C THR A 560 -8.74 -22.86 -21.59
N ASP A 561 -8.94 -23.96 -22.32
CA ASP A 561 -8.24 -24.19 -23.58
C ASP A 561 -8.39 -23.00 -24.55
N LEU A 562 -7.24 -22.46 -24.96
CA LEU A 562 -7.12 -21.32 -25.86
C LEU A 562 -7.16 -21.75 -27.33
N ASN A 563 -7.34 -23.04 -27.61
CA ASN A 563 -7.53 -23.55 -28.97
C ASN A 563 -8.76 -22.91 -29.64
N GLY A 564 -8.58 -22.36 -30.83
CA GLY A 564 -9.65 -21.71 -31.61
C GLY A 564 -9.90 -20.22 -31.31
N VAL A 565 -9.00 -19.54 -30.58
CA VAL A 565 -9.00 -18.07 -30.57
C VAL A 565 -8.53 -17.56 -31.94
N PRO A 566 -9.28 -16.69 -32.64
CA PRO A 566 -9.04 -16.35 -34.05
C PRO A 566 -7.90 -15.35 -34.24
N VAL A 567 -6.73 -15.58 -33.66
CA VAL A 567 -5.58 -14.64 -33.79
C VAL A 567 -5.01 -14.59 -35.20
N GLU A 568 -5.25 -15.62 -36.01
CA GLU A 568 -4.93 -15.61 -37.44
C GLU A 568 -5.72 -14.57 -38.24
N THR A 569 -6.82 -14.03 -37.68
CA THR A 569 -7.62 -12.97 -38.32
C THR A 569 -7.03 -11.57 -38.14
N LEU A 570 -6.01 -11.41 -37.29
CA LEU A 570 -5.32 -10.13 -37.10
C LEU A 570 -4.34 -9.90 -38.28
N PRO A 571 -4.41 -8.73 -38.94
CA PRO A 571 -3.42 -8.34 -39.96
C PRO A 571 -1.99 -8.43 -39.42
N GLN A 572 -1.04 -8.82 -40.28
CA GLN A 572 0.38 -8.87 -39.89
C GLN A 572 0.89 -7.47 -39.54
N GLY A 573 1.16 -7.25 -38.25
CA GLY A 573 1.52 -5.95 -37.71
C GLY A 573 1.90 -6.03 -36.24
N GLU A 574 2.14 -4.86 -35.63
CA GLU A 574 2.57 -4.75 -34.22
C GLU A 574 1.51 -5.33 -33.26
N LEU A 575 0.23 -5.10 -33.56
CA LEU A 575 -0.88 -5.64 -32.78
C LEU A 575 -0.91 -7.18 -32.81
N CYS A 576 -0.74 -7.78 -33.99
CA CYS A 576 -0.69 -9.24 -34.12
C CYS A 576 0.47 -9.86 -33.34
N TYR A 577 1.63 -9.21 -33.33
CA TYR A 577 2.79 -9.68 -32.55
C TYR A 577 2.50 -9.70 -31.05
N VAL A 578 2.01 -8.58 -30.51
CA VAL A 578 1.71 -8.43 -29.07
C VAL A 578 0.65 -9.45 -28.63
N VAL A 579 -0.42 -9.59 -29.40
CA VAL A 579 -1.51 -10.54 -29.10
C VAL A 579 -1.03 -11.99 -29.21
N ARG A 580 -0.19 -12.33 -30.19
CA ARG A 580 0.38 -13.69 -30.30
C ARG A 580 1.27 -14.01 -29.10
N ARG A 581 2.10 -13.07 -28.67
CA ARG A 581 2.96 -13.25 -27.49
C ARG A 581 2.14 -13.37 -26.21
N TYR A 582 1.05 -12.63 -26.10
CA TYR A 582 0.07 -12.82 -25.02
C TYR A 582 -0.45 -14.26 -25.01
N MET A 583 -0.85 -14.79 -26.18
CA MET A 583 -1.34 -16.17 -26.30
C MET A 583 -0.28 -17.22 -25.96
N GLU A 584 0.95 -17.07 -26.43
CA GLU A 584 2.05 -17.99 -26.12
C GLU A 584 2.31 -18.08 -24.61
N ASN A 585 2.33 -16.92 -23.93
CA ASN A 585 2.44 -16.87 -22.48
C ASN A 585 1.21 -17.51 -21.79
N ALA A 586 0.00 -17.26 -22.30
CA ALA A 586 -1.23 -17.82 -21.75
C ALA A 586 -1.29 -19.35 -21.89
N GLN A 587 -0.83 -19.90 -23.03
CA GLN A 587 -0.70 -21.34 -23.26
C GLN A 587 0.37 -21.96 -22.36
N THR A 588 1.51 -21.28 -22.21
CA THR A 588 2.57 -21.71 -21.27
C THR A 588 2.04 -21.77 -19.84
N LEU A 589 1.20 -20.81 -19.44
CA LEU A 589 0.56 -20.78 -18.13
C LEU A 589 -0.52 -21.85 -17.95
N ALA A 590 -1.20 -22.26 -19.02
CA ALA A 590 -2.17 -23.36 -18.98
C ALA A 590 -1.48 -24.72 -18.85
N ASN A 591 -0.26 -24.84 -19.39
CA ASN A 591 0.55 -26.05 -19.38
C ASN A 591 1.50 -26.16 -18.18
N ALA A 592 1.59 -25.13 -17.32
CA ALA A 592 2.45 -25.02 -16.14
C ALA A 592 1.65 -25.12 -14.82
#